data_AF-A0A2V7HWK8-F1
#
_entry.id   AF-A0A2V7HWK8-F1
#
_cell.length_a   1.000
_cell.length_b   1.000
_cell.length_c   1.000
_cell.angle_alpha   90.00
_cell.angle_beta   90.00
_cell.angle_gamma   90.00
#
_symmetry.space_group_name_H-M   'P 1'
#
loop_
_entity.id
_entity.type
_entity.pdbx_description
1 polymer ?
#
loop_
_entity_poly.entity_id
_entity_poly.type
_entity_poly.pdbx_seq_one_letter_code
_entity_poly.pdbx_strand_id
1 'polypeptide(L)'
;MRFGLRYASLGRYSNGAAAVELAQAAEAAGFDSIWTVEHVVVPRGYQSRYPYSPTGRMGSGLEDYPIPDPLIWLAYVASATRAIKLGTAILILPQRNPVVTAKALATLD
;
A
#
# COMPACT_ATOMS: atom_id res chain seq x y z
N MET A 1 21.09 3.72 10.50
CA MET A 1 20.37 3.73 9.22
C MET A 1 19.00 3.10 9.45
N ARG A 2 17.94 3.61 8.82
CA ARG A 2 16.56 3.11 8.99
C ARG A 2 16.09 2.40 7.72
N PHE A 3 15.30 1.33 7.86
CA PHE A 3 14.84 0.51 6.74
C PHE A 3 13.33 0.34 6.75
N GLY A 4 12.72 0.23 5.56
CA GLY A 4 11.28 0.01 5.42
C GLY A 4 10.94 -0.97 4.31
N LEU A 5 9.80 -1.65 4.46
CA LEU A 5 9.24 -2.57 3.47
C LEU A 5 8.27 -1.83 2.55
N ARG A 6 8.55 -1.84 1.25
CA ARG A 6 7.68 -1.25 0.22
C ARG A 6 6.79 -2.32 -0.41
N TYR A 7 5.63 -1.90 -0.92
CA TYR A 7 4.68 -2.76 -1.65
C TYR A 7 4.08 -3.87 -0.77
N ALA A 8 3.94 -3.59 0.53
CA ALA A 8 3.56 -4.60 1.52
C ALA A 8 2.11 -5.09 1.41
N SER A 9 1.23 -4.36 0.72
CA SER A 9 -0.17 -4.72 0.53
C SER A 9 -0.46 -5.54 -0.73
N LEU A 10 0.55 -5.83 -1.56
CA LEU A 10 0.37 -6.51 -2.83
C LEU A 10 0.43 -8.04 -2.71
N GLY A 11 -0.16 -8.72 -3.70
CA GLY A 11 -0.05 -10.17 -3.85
C GLY A 11 -0.61 -10.91 -2.63
N ARG A 12 0.20 -11.80 -2.06
CA ARG A 12 -0.21 -12.66 -0.93
C ARG A 12 -0.64 -11.89 0.31
N TYR A 13 -0.21 -10.64 0.46
CA TYR A 13 -0.46 -9.79 1.62
C TYR A 13 -1.66 -8.84 1.44
N SER A 14 -2.40 -8.98 0.35
CA SER A 14 -3.64 -8.24 0.11
C SER A 14 -4.79 -8.67 1.05
N ASN A 15 -4.68 -9.85 1.68
CA ASN A 15 -5.65 -10.39 2.63
C ASN A 15 -5.19 -10.19 4.09
N GLY A 16 -6.15 -10.17 5.03
CA GLY A 16 -5.92 -9.77 6.41
C GLY A 16 -4.87 -10.59 7.16
N ALA A 17 -5.04 -11.92 7.27
CA ALA A 17 -4.14 -12.74 8.09
C ALA A 17 -2.67 -12.64 7.63
N ALA A 18 -2.42 -12.71 6.32
CA ALA A 18 -1.07 -12.58 5.78
C ALA A 18 -0.52 -11.15 5.92
N ALA A 19 -1.36 -10.12 5.85
CA ALA A 19 -0.96 -8.73 6.08
C ALA A 19 -0.45 -8.53 7.51
N VAL A 20 -1.16 -9.08 8.50
CA VAL A 20 -0.77 -9.02 9.91
C VAL A 20 0.52 -9.78 10.15
N GLU A 21 0.63 -10.99 9.61
CA GLU A 21 1.86 -11.80 9.70
C GLU A 21 3.08 -11.03 9.17
N LEU A 22 2.96 -10.42 7.98
CA LEU A 22 4.02 -9.58 7.42
C LEU A 22 4.37 -8.41 8.34
N ALA A 23 3.36 -7.72 8.85
CA ALA A 23 3.57 -6.52 9.65
C ALA A 23 4.28 -6.81 10.98
N GLN A 24 3.85 -7.87 11.67
CA GLN A 24 4.48 -8.33 12.90
C GLN A 24 5.89 -8.88 12.66
N ALA A 25 6.10 -9.62 11.58
CA ALA A 25 7.42 -10.13 11.22
C ALA A 25 8.40 -8.97 10.90
N ALA A 26 7.93 -7.94 10.18
CA ALA A 26 8.74 -6.76 9.89
C ALA A 26 9.11 -5.99 11.16
N GLU A 27 8.16 -5.80 12.07
CA GLU A 27 8.40 -5.16 13.36
C GLU A 27 9.41 -5.96 14.20
N ALA A 28 9.22 -7.28 14.32
CA ALA A 28 10.13 -8.16 15.05
C ALA A 28 11.54 -8.21 14.44
N ALA A 29 11.65 -8.09 13.11
CA ALA A 29 12.93 -8.02 12.41
C ALA A 29 13.62 -6.65 12.50
N GLY A 30 12.98 -5.65 13.13
CA GLY A 30 13.56 -4.33 13.36
C GLY A 30 13.42 -3.36 12.18
N PHE A 31 12.48 -3.58 11.26
CA PHE A 31 12.15 -2.57 10.25
C PHE A 31 11.46 -1.37 10.90
N ASP A 32 11.81 -0.16 10.46
CA ASP A 32 11.24 1.08 10.97
C ASP A 32 9.84 1.36 10.40
N SER A 33 9.52 0.85 9.19
CA SER A 33 8.28 1.22 8.50
C SER A 33 7.79 0.23 7.46
N ILE A 34 6.48 0.26 7.19
CA ILE A 34 5.78 -0.45 6.13
C ILE A 34 5.04 0.54 5.24
N TRP A 35 5.11 0.31 3.93
CA TRP A 35 4.55 1.20 2.92
C TRP A 35 3.62 0.45 1.95
N THR A 36 2.40 0.96 1.81
CA THR A 36 1.39 0.46 0.87
C THR A 36 1.38 1.26 -0.43
N VAL A 37 0.68 0.74 -1.43
CA VAL A 37 0.42 1.43 -2.70
C VAL A 37 -1.07 1.60 -2.94
N GLU A 38 -1.39 2.47 -3.89
CA GLU A 38 -2.75 2.74 -4.29
C GLU A 38 -2.93 2.59 -5.80
N HIS A 39 -3.93 1.79 -6.17
CA HIS A 39 -4.58 1.83 -7.48
C HIS A 39 -6.02 1.37 -7.28
N VAL A 40 -6.99 2.25 -7.54
CA VAL A 40 -8.42 1.88 -7.51
C VAL A 40 -8.72 0.83 -8.59
N VAL A 41 -8.12 1.02 -9.78
CA VAL A 41 -8.15 0.07 -10.90
C VAL A 41 -6.83 0.15 -11.66
N VAL A 42 -6.43 -0.97 -12.27
CA VAL A 42 -5.35 -1.03 -13.26
C VAL A 42 -5.95 -1.47 -14.59
N PRO A 43 -6.20 -0.55 -15.55
CA PRO A 43 -6.88 -0.91 -16.78
C PRO A 43 -6.06 -1.88 -17.65
N ARG A 44 -6.71 -2.95 -18.13
CA ARG A 44 -6.14 -3.80 -19.19
C ARG A 44 -5.98 -3.00 -20.48
N GLY A 45 -4.86 -3.18 -21.17
CA GLY A 45 -4.68 -2.63 -22.52
C GLY A 45 -4.65 -1.11 -22.63
N TYR A 46 -4.39 -0.35 -21.55
CA TYR A 46 -4.24 1.09 -21.65
C TYR A 46 -3.18 1.49 -22.69
N GLN A 47 -3.44 2.56 -23.45
CA GLN A 47 -2.55 3.05 -24.51
C GLN A 47 -1.51 4.07 -24.02
N SER A 48 -1.79 4.77 -22.92
CA SER A 48 -0.87 5.74 -22.33
C SER A 48 0.45 5.09 -21.90
N ARG A 49 1.60 5.70 -22.15
CA ARG A 49 2.90 5.14 -21.73
C ARG A 49 3.14 5.37 -20.23
N TYR A 50 3.39 4.30 -19.47
CA TYR A 50 3.86 4.40 -18.08
C TYR A 50 5.33 4.87 -18.08
N PRO A 51 5.65 6.04 -17.50
CA PRO A 51 6.95 6.69 -17.70
C PRO A 51 8.10 6.02 -16.93
N TYR A 52 7.79 5.23 -15.89
CA TYR A 52 8.79 4.62 -15.00
C TYR A 52 9.16 3.18 -15.38
N SER A 53 8.81 2.73 -16.59
CA SER A 53 9.14 1.38 -17.08
C SER A 53 9.59 1.44 -18.54
N PRO A 54 10.68 0.74 -18.92
CA PRO A 54 11.15 0.67 -20.30
C PRO A 54 10.07 0.15 -21.27
N THR A 55 9.25 -0.81 -20.82
CA THR A 55 8.15 -1.39 -21.62
C THR A 55 6.97 -0.44 -21.79
N GLY A 56 6.97 0.72 -21.12
CA GLY A 56 5.80 1.59 -21.05
C GLY A 56 4.64 0.99 -20.27
N ARG A 57 4.82 -0.16 -19.63
CA ARG A 57 3.82 -0.84 -18.82
C ARG A 57 4.18 -0.84 -17.33
N MET A 58 3.18 -0.56 -16.51
CA MET A 58 3.24 -0.65 -15.06
C MET A 58 3.25 -2.13 -14.72
N GLY A 59 4.39 -2.64 -14.24
CA GLY A 59 4.67 -4.00 -13.76
C GLY A 59 3.87 -5.16 -14.40
N SER A 60 4.54 -6.12 -15.03
CA SER A 60 3.86 -7.25 -15.66
C SER A 60 2.89 -7.96 -14.71
N GLY A 61 1.60 -7.99 -15.09
CA GLY A 61 0.55 -8.69 -14.35
C GLY A 61 -0.11 -7.87 -13.23
N LEU A 62 0.26 -6.60 -12.98
CA LEU A 62 -0.39 -5.76 -11.95
C LEU A 62 -1.91 -5.65 -12.12
N GLU A 63 -2.40 -5.72 -13.35
CA GLU A 63 -3.82 -5.81 -13.69
C GLU A 63 -4.56 -7.04 -13.11
N ASP A 64 -3.84 -8.08 -12.69
CA ASP A 64 -4.39 -9.29 -12.07
C ASP A 64 -4.18 -9.36 -10.55
N TYR A 65 -3.45 -8.40 -9.96
CA TYR A 65 -3.20 -8.40 -8.53
C TYR A 65 -4.32 -7.69 -7.75
N PRO A 66 -4.81 -8.26 -6.64
CA PRO A 66 -5.64 -7.52 -5.70
C PRO A 66 -4.81 -6.39 -5.05
N ILE A 67 -5.33 -5.17 -5.14
CA ILE A 67 -4.75 -3.97 -4.53
C ILE A 67 -5.81 -3.40 -3.56
N PRO A 68 -5.69 -3.66 -2.25
CA PRO A 68 -6.65 -3.15 -1.29
C PRO A 68 -6.53 -1.62 -1.16
N ASP A 69 -7.58 -0.97 -0.66
CA ASP A 69 -7.48 0.45 -0.27
C ASP A 69 -6.34 0.61 0.76
N PRO A 70 -5.38 1.52 0.52
CA PRO A 70 -4.21 1.65 1.36
C PRO A 70 -4.55 2.06 2.79
N LEU A 71 -5.56 2.90 3.02
CA LEU A 71 -5.90 3.38 4.36
C LEU A 71 -6.64 2.31 5.17
N ILE A 72 -7.52 1.54 4.52
CA ILE A 72 -8.17 0.39 5.16
C ILE A 72 -7.14 -0.69 5.51
N TRP A 73 -6.22 -1.01 4.59
CA TRP A 73 -5.16 -1.98 4.86
C TRP A 73 -4.24 -1.53 6.01
N LEU A 74 -3.85 -0.24 6.01
CA LEU A 74 -3.02 0.33 7.08
C LEU A 74 -3.76 0.30 8.43
N ALA A 75 -5.04 0.67 8.48
CA ALA A 75 -5.85 0.57 9.70
C ALA A 75 -5.91 -0.86 10.24
N TYR A 76 -6.04 -1.84 9.34
CA TYR A 76 -6.06 -3.24 9.72
C TYR A 76 -4.74 -3.69 10.37
N VAL A 77 -3.59 -3.43 9.73
CA VAL A 77 -2.30 -3.83 10.30
C VAL A 77 -1.90 -3.00 11.53
N ALA A 78 -2.30 -1.72 11.59
CA ALA A 78 -2.08 -0.85 12.75
C ALA A 78 -2.64 -1.45 14.03
N SER A 79 -3.81 -2.11 13.95
CA SER A 79 -4.44 -2.76 15.10
C SER A 79 -3.61 -3.92 15.68
N ALA A 80 -2.70 -4.50 14.88
CA ALA A 80 -1.93 -5.70 15.21
C ALA A 80 -0.42 -5.45 15.44
N THR A 81 0.05 -4.21 15.30
CA THR A 81 1.44 -3.79 15.53
C THR A 81 1.53 -2.76 16.68
N ARG A 82 2.75 -2.41 17.11
CA ARG A 82 2.94 -1.52 18.27
C ARG A 82 3.88 -0.33 18.05
N ALA A 83 4.88 -0.47 17.20
CA ALA A 83 5.98 0.49 17.04
C ALA A 83 6.37 0.77 15.59
N ILE A 84 6.13 -0.17 14.67
CA ILE A 84 6.46 0.01 13.26
C ILE A 84 5.62 1.13 12.65
N LYS A 85 6.26 2.02 11.89
CA LYS A 85 5.57 3.14 11.24
C LYS A 85 4.83 2.68 10.00
N LEU A 86 3.70 3.32 9.74
CA LEU A 86 2.80 2.96 8.66
C LEU A 86 2.72 4.13 7.68
N GLY A 87 2.80 3.84 6.37
CA GLY A 87 2.83 4.87 5.35
C GLY A 87 2.26 4.44 4.01
N THR A 88 1.98 5.43 3.16
CA THR A 88 1.55 5.25 1.76
C THR A 88 2.64 5.73 0.81
N ALA A 89 2.87 4.99 -0.27
CA ALA A 89 3.86 5.30 -1.30
C ALA A 89 3.31 4.91 -2.68
N ILE A 90 2.20 5.49 -3.14
CA ILE A 90 1.68 6.83 -2.80
C ILE A 90 0.18 6.78 -2.41
N LEU A 91 -0.36 7.88 -1.88
CA LEU A 91 -1.79 8.15 -1.90
C LEU A 91 -2.15 9.02 -3.12
N ILE A 92 -2.99 8.53 -4.03
CA ILE A 92 -3.39 9.24 -5.25
C ILE A 92 -4.49 10.24 -4.92
N LEU A 93 -4.10 11.35 -4.27
CA LEU A 93 -5.03 12.37 -3.78
C LEU A 93 -6.04 12.89 -4.82
N PRO A 94 -5.69 13.10 -6.11
CA PRO A 94 -6.66 13.53 -7.12
C PRO A 94 -7.82 12.55 -7.37
N GLN A 95 -7.70 11.29 -6.94
CA GLN A 95 -8.77 10.28 -7.05
C GLN A 95 -9.69 10.23 -5.82
N ARG A 96 -9.44 11.07 -4.81
CA ARG A 96 -10.16 11.05 -3.53
C ARG A 96 -10.81 12.40 -3.24
N ASN A 97 -11.89 12.39 -2.47
CA ASN A 97 -12.40 13.63 -1.88
C ASN A 97 -11.41 14.10 -0.79
N PRO A 98 -10.88 15.34 -0.84
CA PRO A 98 -9.82 15.77 0.08
C PRO A 98 -10.31 15.90 1.53
N VAL A 99 -11.56 16.30 1.76
CA VAL A 99 -12.14 16.43 3.12
C VAL A 99 -12.34 15.06 3.75
N VAL A 100 -12.86 14.11 2.99
CA VAL A 100 -13.01 12.71 3.45
C VAL A 100 -11.64 12.07 3.71
N THR A 101 -10.67 12.34 2.83
CA THR A 101 -9.28 11.83 2.99
C THR A 101 -8.64 12.37 4.25
N ALA A 102 -8.77 13.68 4.51
CA ALA A 102 -8.27 14.31 5.73
C ALA A 102 -8.91 13.69 6.99
N LYS A 103 -10.23 13.47 6.97
CA LYS A 103 -10.94 12.81 8.07
C LYS A 103 -10.43 11.39 8.33
N ALA A 104 -10.23 10.60 7.26
CA ALA A 104 -9.74 9.23 7.36
C ALA A 104 -8.32 9.18 7.93
N LEU A 105 -7.40 9.99 7.41
CA LEU A 105 -6.03 10.09 7.91
C LEU A 105 -5.99 10.53 9.38
N ALA A 106 -6.74 11.57 9.75
CA ALA A 106 -6.82 12.05 11.12
C ALA A 106 -7.54 11.09 12.09
N THR A 107 -8.24 10.08 11.58
CA THR A 107 -8.84 9.01 12.40
C THR A 107 -7.88 7.83 12.56
N LEU A 108 -7.00 7.62 11.58
CA LEU A 108 -6.00 6.56 11.58
C LEU A 108 -4.78 6.92 12.44
N ASP A 109 -4.38 8.20 12.46
CA ASP A 109 -3.35 8.75 13.34
C ASP A 109 -3.79 8.77 14.81
#